data_AF-A0A3L6T8S3-F1
#
_entry.id   AF-A0A3L6T8S3-F1
#
_cell.length_a   1.000
_cell.length_b   1.000
_cell.length_c   1.000
_cell.angle_alpha   90.00
_cell.angle_beta   90.00
_cell.angle_gamma   90.00
#
_symmetry.space_group_name_H-M   'P 1'
#
loop_
_entity.id
_entity.type
_entity.pdbx_description
1 polymer ?
#
loop_
_entity_poly.entity_id
_entity_poly.type
_entity_poly.pdbx_seq_one_letter_code
_entity_poly.pdbx_strand_id
1 'polypeptide(L)'
;MFKELVFQYHYSLDRLETIEVMWCGDLNEVFPLNTDQRGHSRVPFPRLKRIHLHELPSLQRICGGRMLAPNLETVKIRGCWSLTRLPDVSGSSKAVECDCEEWWDRLEWDGSSRPSHYKPTHSRYYKKTMLKGSVLR
;
A
#
# COMPACT_ATOMS: atom_id res chain seq x y z
N MET A 1 5.72 -17.15 -10.76
CA MET A 1 4.80 -17.81 -9.81
C MET A 1 5.33 -17.58 -8.40
N PHE A 2 5.21 -16.36 -7.86
CA PHE A 2 5.46 -16.11 -6.44
C PHE A 2 4.20 -16.53 -5.69
N LYS A 3 4.15 -17.82 -5.34
CA LYS A 3 3.09 -18.35 -4.49
C LYS A 3 3.23 -17.64 -3.14
N GLU A 4 2.19 -16.87 -2.82
CA GLU A 4 1.75 -16.46 -1.48
C GLU A 4 2.81 -16.60 -0.39
N LEU A 5 3.27 -15.47 0.15
CA LEU A 5 3.97 -15.47 1.44
C LEU A 5 2.94 -15.78 2.54
N VAL A 6 2.60 -17.05 2.69
CA VAL A 6 1.79 -17.54 3.81
C VAL A 6 2.68 -17.50 5.05
N PHE A 7 2.76 -16.34 5.71
CA PHE A 7 3.34 -16.23 7.04
C PHE A 7 2.36 -16.89 8.02
N GLN A 8 2.53 -18.19 8.26
CA GLN A 8 1.83 -18.90 9.32
C GLN A 8 2.19 -18.19 10.64
N TYR A 9 1.16 -17.60 11.26
CA TYR A 9 1.20 -16.75 12.45
C TYR A 9 2.06 -17.36 13.57
N HIS A 10 3.34 -16.99 13.66
CA HIS A 10 4.17 -17.06 14.89
C HIS A 10 5.52 -16.33 14.77
N TYR A 11 5.81 -15.66 13.64
CA TYR A 11 6.96 -14.78 13.51
C TYR A 11 6.49 -13.34 13.60
N SER A 12 6.88 -12.61 14.65
CA SER A 12 6.61 -11.18 14.69
C SER A 12 7.39 -10.49 13.57
N LEU A 13 6.69 -9.70 12.76
CA LEU A 13 7.28 -8.93 11.66
C LEU A 13 7.93 -7.63 12.19
N ASP A 14 8.35 -7.64 13.46
CA ASP A 14 8.89 -6.48 14.18
C ASP A 14 10.18 -5.96 13.58
N ARG A 15 10.86 -6.79 12.78
CA ARG A 15 12.11 -6.46 12.07
C ARG A 15 11.92 -6.18 10.58
N LEU A 16 10.71 -6.32 10.06
CA LEU A 16 10.47 -6.12 8.64
C LEU A 16 10.60 -4.63 8.31
N GLU A 17 11.59 -4.27 7.49
CA GLU A 17 11.81 -2.88 7.08
C GLU A 17 11.27 -2.57 5.68
N THR A 18 11.07 -3.58 4.84
CA THR A 18 10.70 -3.39 3.43
C THR A 18 9.80 -4.51 2.95
N ILE A 19 8.71 -4.11 2.27
CA ILE A 19 7.84 -5.00 1.51
C ILE A 19 8.07 -4.70 0.04
N GLU A 20 8.42 -5.72 -0.74
CA GLU A 20 8.58 -5.62 -2.18
C GLU A 20 7.91 -6.81 -2.85
N VAL A 21 6.89 -6.56 -3.67
CA VAL A 21 6.14 -7.60 -4.37
C VAL A 21 5.86 -7.14 -5.80
N MET A 22 6.22 -7.98 -6.77
CA MET A 22 6.22 -7.62 -8.18
C MET A 22 5.61 -8.74 -9.02
N TRP A 23 4.83 -8.38 -10.04
CA TRP A 23 4.37 -9.28 -11.11
C TRP A 23 3.61 -10.52 -10.61
N CYS A 24 2.60 -10.30 -9.77
CA CYS A 24 1.74 -11.36 -9.24
C CYS A 24 0.27 -11.06 -9.54
N GLY A 25 -0.26 -11.72 -10.58
CA GLY A 25 -1.61 -11.49 -11.10
C GLY A 25 -2.72 -11.89 -10.13
N ASP A 26 -2.51 -12.94 -9.34
CA ASP A 26 -3.55 -13.55 -8.50
C ASP A 26 -3.43 -13.20 -7.01
N LEU A 27 -2.42 -12.39 -6.65
CA LEU A 27 -2.17 -12.05 -5.25
C LEU A 27 -3.24 -11.08 -4.74
N ASN A 28 -4.10 -11.57 -3.85
CA ASN A 28 -5.16 -10.76 -3.24
C ASN A 28 -4.71 -10.02 -1.97
N GLU A 29 -3.85 -10.64 -1.16
CA GLU A 29 -3.31 -10.09 0.09
C GLU A 29 -1.84 -10.51 0.28
N VAL A 30 -0.99 -9.60 0.77
CA VAL A 30 0.42 -9.94 1.09
C VAL A 30 0.51 -10.67 2.42
N PHE A 31 -0.24 -10.22 3.42
CA PHE A 31 -0.30 -10.79 4.76
C PHE A 31 -1.73 -11.18 5.11
N PRO A 32 -2.18 -12.39 4.74
CA PRO A 32 -3.54 -12.83 5.00
C PRO A 32 -3.80 -13.05 6.49
N LEU A 33 -4.99 -12.67 6.97
CA LEU A 33 -5.46 -12.91 8.34
C LEU A 33 -6.63 -13.92 8.33
N ASN A 34 -6.68 -14.80 9.34
CA ASN A 34 -7.78 -15.72 9.54
C ASN A 34 -9.14 -14.98 9.61
N THR A 35 -10.18 -15.65 9.13
CA THR A 35 -11.49 -15.07 8.78
C THR A 35 -12.19 -14.34 9.92
N ASP A 36 -11.97 -14.76 11.17
CA ASP A 36 -12.76 -14.30 12.31
C ASP A 36 -12.35 -12.91 12.83
N GLN A 37 -11.22 -12.36 12.34
CA GLN A 37 -10.66 -11.09 12.80
C GLN A 37 -10.41 -10.06 11.69
N ARG A 38 -10.93 -10.33 10.48
CA ARG A 38 -10.72 -9.48 9.29
C ARG A 38 -11.25 -8.07 9.52
N GLY A 39 -10.47 -7.07 9.11
CA GLY A 39 -10.84 -5.65 9.17
C GLY A 39 -10.84 -5.00 10.55
N HIS A 40 -11.02 -5.76 11.64
CA HIS A 40 -11.00 -5.23 13.02
C HIS A 40 -9.64 -5.37 13.71
N SER A 41 -8.86 -6.38 13.36
CA SER A 41 -7.53 -6.57 13.95
C SER A 41 -6.54 -5.54 13.44
N ARG A 42 -5.74 -4.96 14.33
CA ARG A 42 -4.63 -4.05 13.99
C ARG A 42 -3.33 -4.83 14.08
N VAL A 43 -2.57 -4.85 12.98
CA VAL A 43 -1.32 -5.61 12.87
C VAL A 43 -0.14 -4.63 12.86
N PRO A 44 0.72 -4.64 13.87
CA PRO A 44 1.83 -3.69 13.96
C PRO A 44 3.00 -4.08 13.07
N PHE A 45 3.57 -3.09 12.39
CA PHE A 45 4.80 -3.16 11.60
C PHE A 45 5.74 -2.05 12.07
N PRO A 46 6.32 -2.18 13.28
CA PRO A 46 6.98 -1.07 13.96
C PRO A 46 8.27 -0.59 13.28
N ARG A 47 8.89 -1.40 12.41
CA ARG A 47 10.14 -1.04 11.70
C ARG A 47 9.97 -0.88 10.19
N LEU A 48 8.75 -1.02 9.68
CA LEU A 48 8.50 -0.95 8.25
C LEU A 48 8.70 0.48 7.75
N LYS A 49 9.62 0.65 6.81
CA LYS A 49 9.99 1.95 6.23
C LYS A 49 9.56 2.09 4.77
N ARG A 50 9.48 0.98 4.03
CA ARG A 50 9.30 1.01 2.56
C ARG A 50 8.30 -0.04 2.09
N ILE A 51 7.40 0.37 1.20
CA ILE A 51 6.46 -0.53 0.50
C ILE A 51 6.58 -0.28 -1.00
N HIS A 52 6.97 -1.30 -1.76
CA HIS A 52 7.03 -1.29 -3.22
C HIS A 52 6.13 -2.41 -3.77
N LEU A 53 5.10 -2.02 -4.52
CA LEU A 53 4.12 -2.94 -5.11
C LEU A 53 3.99 -2.65 -6.60
N HIS A 54 4.15 -3.67 -7.43
CA HIS A 54 4.15 -3.49 -8.88
C HIS A 54 3.43 -4.63 -9.59
N GLU A 55 2.49 -4.26 -10.46
CA GLU A 55 1.80 -5.20 -11.36
C GLU A 55 1.14 -6.33 -10.57
N LEU A 56 0.30 -5.92 -9.62
CA LEU A 56 -0.51 -6.76 -8.74
C LEU A 56 -1.99 -6.40 -8.94
N PRO A 57 -2.56 -6.69 -10.12
CA PRO A 57 -3.88 -6.20 -10.50
C PRO A 57 -5.00 -6.67 -9.56
N SER A 58 -4.85 -7.85 -8.95
CA SER A 58 -5.84 -8.43 -8.01
C SER A 58 -5.60 -8.05 -6.55
N LEU A 59 -4.53 -7.32 -6.22
CA LEU A 59 -4.22 -6.99 -4.83
C LEU A 59 -5.24 -6.01 -4.26
N GLN A 60 -6.04 -6.49 -3.31
CA GLN A 60 -7.09 -5.68 -2.68
C GLN A 60 -6.62 -5.02 -1.39
N ARG A 61 -5.77 -5.71 -0.63
CA ARG A 61 -5.25 -5.26 0.66
C ARG A 61 -3.82 -5.72 0.84
N ILE A 62 -3.01 -4.92 1.54
CA ILE A 62 -1.66 -5.36 1.92
C ILE A 62 -1.75 -6.39 3.06
N CYS A 63 -2.62 -6.16 4.03
CA CYS A 63 -2.83 -7.04 5.18
C CYS A 63 -4.33 -7.35 5.37
N GLY A 64 -4.66 -8.56 5.80
CA GLY A 64 -6.03 -8.95 6.14
C GLY A 64 -6.61 -8.19 7.35
N GLY A 65 -5.74 -7.59 8.17
CA GLY A 65 -6.07 -6.61 9.20
C GLY A 65 -5.63 -5.18 8.83
N ARG A 66 -5.86 -4.23 9.73
CA ARG A 66 -5.35 -2.86 9.61
C ARG A 66 -3.85 -2.83 9.92
N MET A 67 -3.03 -2.62 8.89
CA MET A 67 -1.58 -2.45 9.02
C MET A 67 -1.25 -1.14 9.75
N LEU A 68 -0.52 -1.20 10.87
CA LEU A 68 0.01 -0.03 11.57
C LEU A 68 1.50 0.12 11.27
N ALA A 69 1.88 1.19 10.58
CA ALA A 69 3.26 1.42 10.15
C ALA A 69 3.71 2.85 10.50
N PRO A 70 3.96 3.16 11.78
CA PRO A 70 4.25 4.52 12.23
C PRO A 70 5.59 5.07 11.70
N ASN A 71 6.50 4.19 11.26
CA ASN A 71 7.82 4.56 10.73
C ASN A 71 7.90 4.43 9.20
N LEU A 72 6.76 4.37 8.52
CA LEU A 72 6.72 4.28 7.07
C LEU A 72 7.24 5.58 6.44
N GLU A 73 8.17 5.48 5.51
CA GLU A 73 8.81 6.62 4.86
C GLU A 73 8.39 6.73 3.40
N THR A 74 8.34 5.61 2.68
CA THR A 74 8.04 5.59 1.24
C THR A 74 7.07 4.49 0.84
N VAL A 75 6.17 4.83 -0.08
CA VAL A 75 5.22 3.93 -0.73
C VAL A 75 5.32 4.12 -2.24
N LYS A 76 5.53 3.05 -2.99
CA LYS A 76 5.53 3.06 -4.46
C LYS A 76 4.60 1.99 -4.97
N ILE A 77 3.54 2.40 -5.66
CA ILE A 77 2.48 1.48 -6.09
C ILE A 77 2.10 1.78 -7.54
N ARG A 78 2.29 0.78 -8.38
CA ARG A 78 1.99 0.83 -9.82
C ARG A 78 1.33 -0.46 -10.29
N GLY A 79 0.36 -0.36 -11.19
CA GLY A 79 -0.34 -1.55 -11.70
C GLY A 79 -1.13 -2.34 -10.63
N CYS A 80 -1.50 -1.72 -9.51
CA CYS A 80 -2.22 -2.35 -8.39
C CYS A 80 -3.65 -1.77 -8.28
N TRP A 81 -4.44 -1.93 -9.34
CA TRP A 81 -5.70 -1.21 -9.55
C TRP A 81 -6.83 -1.57 -8.58
N SER A 82 -6.76 -2.74 -7.94
CA SER A 82 -7.77 -3.22 -6.99
C SER A 82 -7.49 -2.81 -5.54
N LEU A 83 -6.36 -2.15 -5.27
CA LEU A 83 -5.95 -1.81 -3.92
C LEU A 83 -6.83 -0.71 -3.36
N THR A 84 -7.54 -0.97 -2.26
CA THR A 84 -8.51 -0.02 -1.72
C THR A 84 -8.00 0.79 -0.53
N ARG A 85 -6.94 0.34 0.15
CA ARG A 85 -6.47 0.98 1.39
C ARG A 85 -4.95 0.99 1.52
N LEU A 86 -4.46 2.05 2.16
CA LEU A 86 -3.08 2.22 2.58
C LEU A 86 -2.89 1.94 4.07
N PRO A 87 -1.64 1.74 4.53
CA PRO A 87 -1.33 1.58 5.95
C PRO A 87 -1.84 2.74 6.80
N ASP A 88 -2.08 2.46 8.08
CA ASP A 88 -2.28 3.49 9.09
C ASP A 88 -0.89 3.93 9.59
N VAL A 89 -0.55 5.18 9.29
CA VAL A 89 0.72 5.82 9.65
C VAL A 89 0.52 6.87 10.75
N SER A 90 -0.60 6.80 11.47
CA SER A 90 -0.83 7.64 12.64
C SER A 90 0.30 7.46 13.65
N GLY A 91 0.81 8.59 14.18
CA GLY A 91 2.00 8.62 15.03
C GLY A 91 3.31 8.90 14.30
N SER A 92 3.33 8.92 12.95
CA SER A 92 4.47 9.46 12.21
C SER A 92 4.57 10.99 12.39
N SER A 93 5.80 11.49 12.54
CA SER A 93 6.09 12.93 12.56
C SER A 93 6.23 13.53 11.16
N LYS A 94 6.31 12.70 10.12
CA LYS A 94 6.56 13.12 8.74
C LYS A 94 5.52 12.50 7.80
N ALA A 95 5.16 13.26 6.76
CA ALA A 95 4.33 12.74 5.69
C ALA A 95 5.11 11.68 4.89
N VAL A 96 4.44 10.59 4.56
CA VAL A 96 5.00 9.47 3.78
C VAL A 96 5.06 9.86 2.31
N GLU A 97 6.21 9.71 1.66
CA GLU A 97 6.31 9.93 0.22
C GLU A 97 5.59 8.80 -0.52
N CYS A 98 4.57 9.13 -1.30
CA CYS A 98 3.80 8.15 -2.07
C CYS A 98 3.97 8.40 -3.57
N ASP A 99 4.62 7.49 -4.29
CA ASP A 99 4.57 7.42 -5.75
C ASP A 99 3.39 6.51 -6.12
N CYS A 100 2.25 7.14 -6.38
CA CYS A 100 0.98 6.47 -6.58
C CYS A 100 0.34 6.96 -7.89
N GLU A 101 -0.17 6.02 -8.70
CA GLU A 101 -0.84 6.30 -9.98
C GLU A 101 -2.31 6.76 -9.79
N GLU A 102 -3.12 6.74 -10.87
CA GLU A 102 -4.51 7.25 -10.96
C GLU A 102 -5.54 6.57 -10.02
N TRP A 103 -5.12 5.61 -9.20
CA TRP A 103 -5.98 4.93 -8.22
C TRP A 103 -6.03 5.65 -6.87
N TRP A 104 -5.17 6.66 -6.64
CA TRP A 104 -5.13 7.47 -5.41
C TRP A 104 -6.50 8.04 -5.03
N ASP A 105 -7.26 8.54 -6.01
CA ASP A 105 -8.57 9.14 -5.80
C ASP A 105 -9.67 8.11 -5.45
N ARG A 106 -9.38 6.81 -5.65
CA ARG A 106 -10.30 5.69 -5.34
C ARG A 106 -10.03 5.05 -3.99
N LEU A 107 -9.00 5.50 -3.28
CA LEU A 107 -8.66 5.00 -1.95
C LEU A 107 -9.79 5.26 -0.96
N GLU A 108 -10.12 4.23 -0.19
CA GLU A 108 -10.98 4.35 0.97
C GLU A 108 -10.16 4.91 2.13
N TRP A 109 -10.53 6.11 2.57
CA TRP A 109 -9.94 6.75 3.73
C TRP A 109 -10.88 6.59 4.93
N ASP A 110 -10.32 6.25 6.08
CA ASP A 110 -11.05 6.15 7.33
C ASP A 110 -10.47 7.11 8.36
N GLY A 111 -11.00 7.11 9.59
CA GLY A 111 -10.53 8.02 10.64
C GLY A 111 -9.03 7.89 10.96
N SER A 112 -8.41 6.75 10.63
CA SER A 112 -7.01 6.41 10.95
C SER A 112 -6.04 6.66 9.79
N SER A 113 -6.37 6.24 8.56
CA SER A 113 -5.56 6.56 7.37
C SER A 113 -6.17 7.77 6.67
N ARG A 114 -5.43 8.88 6.66
CA ARG A 114 -5.87 10.17 6.08
C ARG A 114 -4.96 10.55 4.91
N PRO A 115 -5.49 11.16 3.84
CA PRO A 115 -4.67 11.64 2.73
C PRO A 115 -3.56 12.58 3.17
N SER A 116 -3.80 13.39 4.21
CA SER A 116 -2.84 14.36 4.76
C SER A 116 -1.57 13.75 5.34
N HIS A 117 -1.57 12.45 5.66
CA HIS A 117 -0.38 11.75 6.15
C HIS A 117 0.56 11.33 5.01
N TYR A 118 0.14 11.51 3.77
CA TYR A 118 0.88 11.14 2.59
C TYR A 118 1.17 12.36 1.74
N LYS A 119 2.33 12.35 1.10
CA LYS A 119 2.74 13.34 0.11
C LYS A 119 2.81 12.63 -1.24
N PRO A 120 1.74 12.72 -2.06
CA PRO A 120 1.77 12.21 -3.42
C PRO A 120 2.91 12.86 -4.20
N THR A 121 3.73 12.02 -4.81
CA THR A 121 4.77 12.39 -5.74
C THR A 121 4.28 11.94 -7.11
N HIS A 122 3.93 12.90 -7.97
CA HIS A 122 3.55 12.56 -9.33
C HIS A 122 4.81 12.22 -10.12
N SER A 123 5.00 10.94 -10.45
CA SER A 123 6.05 10.51 -11.37
C SER A 123 5.97 11.29 -12.70
N ARG A 124 7.13 11.62 -13.28
CA ARG A 124 7.25 12.32 -14.57
C ARG A 124 6.51 11.61 -15.70
N TYR A 125 6.24 10.31 -15.56
CA TYR A 125 5.45 9.52 -16.49
C TYR A 125 4.05 10.12 -16.69
N TYR A 126 3.40 10.58 -15.60
CA TYR A 126 2.06 11.16 -15.66
C TYR A 126 2.02 12.58 -16.23
N LYS A 127 3.07 13.39 -16.01
CA LYS A 127 3.20 14.69 -16.69
C LYS A 127 3.16 14.53 -18.22
N LYS A 128 3.70 13.42 -18.74
CA LYS A 128 3.75 13.15 -20.18
C LYS A 128 2.41 12.70 -20.77
N THR A 129 1.54 12.05 -19.99
CA THR A 129 0.16 11.71 -20.39
C THR A 129 -0.81 12.89 -20.23
N MET A 130 -0.69 13.69 -19.16
CA MET A 130 -1.48 14.93 -18.99
C MET A 130 -1.21 15.96 -20.11
N LEU A 131 0.06 16.18 -20.47
CA LEU A 131 0.44 17.09 -21.56
C LEU A 131 0.02 16.58 -22.95
N LYS A 132 -0.27 15.28 -23.10
CA LYS A 132 -0.79 14.71 -24.35
C LYS A 132 -2.32 14.82 -24.49
N GLY A 133 -3.03 15.06 -23.38
CA GLY A 133 -4.48 15.32 -23.37
C GLY A 133 -4.85 16.81 -23.54
N SER A 134 -3.86 17.71 -23.53
CA SER A 134 -4.06 19.16 -23.68
C SER A 134 -4.19 19.59 -25.15
N VAL A 135 -5.11 18.98 -25.91
CA VAL A 135 -5.64 19.58 -27.15
C VAL A 135 -7.12 19.26 -27.24
N LEU A 136 -7.96 20.03 -26.54
CA LEU A 136 -9.34 20.23 -26.95
C LEU A 136 -9.78 21.67 -26.61
N ARG A 137 -9.85 22.46 -27.71
CA ARG A 137 -10.44 23.79 -27.93
C ARG A 137 -9.73 25.02 -27.37
#